data_AF-A0A9X8VB36-F1
#
_entry.id   AF-A0A9X8VB36-F1
#
_cell.length_a   1.000
_cell.length_b   1.000
_cell.length_c   1.000
_cell.angle_alpha   90.00
_cell.angle_beta   90.00
_cell.angle_gamma   90.00
#
_symmetry.space_group_name_H-M   'P 1'
#
loop_
_entity.id
_entity.type
_entity.pdbx_description
1 polymer ?
#
loop_
_entity_poly.entity_id
_entity_poly.type
_entity_poly.pdbx_seq_one_letter_code
_entity_poly.pdbx_strand_id
1 'polypeptide(L)'
;QALIEALEPASELDLHHSAQLILFIRRLCARPLLDAQADYCELFDRGRATSLLLFEHVHGESRDRGQAMVDLMAQYRAAGLEIDSRELPDFLPLYLEYL
;
A
#
# COMPACT_ATOMS: atom_id res chain seq x y z
N GLN A 1 6.69 -9.66 16.09
CA GLN A 1 8.16 -9.59 16.11
C GLN A 1 8.72 -9.49 14.70
N ALA A 2 8.26 -10.36 13.77
CA ALA A 2 8.60 -10.32 12.34
C ALA A 2 8.61 -8.94 11.66
N LEU A 3 7.60 -8.08 11.90
CA LEU A 3 7.57 -6.72 11.31
C LEU A 3 8.69 -5.79 11.81
N ILE A 4 9.12 -5.95 13.06
CA ILE A 4 10.23 -5.18 13.62
C ILE A 4 11.57 -5.76 13.15
N GLU A 5 11.67 -7.09 13.08
CA GLU A 5 12.84 -7.80 12.55
C GLU A 5 13.09 -7.44 11.08
N ALA A 6 12.02 -7.24 10.29
CA ALA A 6 12.11 -6.80 8.90
C ALA A 6 12.75 -5.41 8.73
N LEU A 7 12.90 -4.61 9.80
CA LEU A 7 13.58 -3.32 9.77
C LEU A 7 15.10 -3.43 9.94
N GLU A 8 15.61 -4.54 10.47
CA GLU A 8 17.06 -4.73 10.68
C GLU A 8 17.89 -4.61 9.38
N PRO A 9 17.47 -5.17 8.23
CA PRO A 9 18.20 -5.00 6.99
C PRO A 9 17.96 -3.65 6.28
N ALA A 10 17.04 -2.81 6.76
CA ALA A 10 16.65 -1.58 6.07
C ALA A 10 17.71 -0.47 6.26
N SER A 11 18.57 -0.29 5.25
CA SER A 11 19.65 0.70 5.25
C SER A 11 19.18 2.12 4.90
N GLU A 12 17.97 2.24 4.37
CA GLU A 12 17.33 3.46 3.90
C GLU A 12 16.80 4.32 5.05
N LEU A 13 16.64 3.75 6.24
CA LEU A 13 16.11 4.43 7.42
C LEU A 13 17.24 4.81 8.38
N ASP A 14 17.30 6.08 8.77
CA ASP A 14 18.15 6.47 9.88
C ASP A 14 17.60 5.96 11.23
N LEU A 15 18.38 6.14 12.29
CA LEU A 15 18.02 5.71 13.64
C LEU A 15 16.73 6.37 14.16
N HIS A 16 16.45 7.61 13.75
CA HIS A 16 15.27 8.34 14.20
C HIS A 16 14.00 7.76 13.56
N HIS A 17 13.98 7.61 12.24
CA HIS A 17 12.87 7.05 11.51
C HIS A 17 12.62 5.59 11.88
N SER A 18 13.69 4.80 12.05
CA SER A 18 13.59 3.42 12.54
C SER A 18 12.91 3.36 13.92
N ALA A 19 13.32 4.21 14.86
CA ALA A 19 12.69 4.27 16.17
C ALA A 19 11.21 4.67 16.12
N GLN A 20 10.86 5.66 15.29
CA GLN A 20 9.47 6.07 15.09
C GLN A 20 8.62 4.95 14.51
N LEU A 21 9.13 4.23 13.50
CA LEU A 21 8.43 3.13 12.86
C LEU A 21 8.24 1.94 13.81
N ILE A 22 9.26 1.60 14.61
CA ILE A 22 9.14 0.58 15.67
C ILE A 22 8.05 0.96 16.67
N LEU A 23 8.01 2.22 17.10
CA LEU A 23 6.97 2.72 18.02
C LEU A 23 5.58 2.66 17.40
N PHE A 24 5.45 2.94 16.11
CA PHE A 24 4.21 2.80 15.37
C PHE A 24 3.75 1.34 15.31
N ILE A 25 4.62 0.43 14.86
CA ILE A 25 4.32 -1.01 14.76
C ILE A 25 3.86 -1.56 16.11
N ARG A 26 4.59 -1.24 17.19
CA ARG A 26 4.20 -1.67 18.54
C ARG A 26 2.83 -1.16 18.94
N ARG A 27 2.51 0.11 18.66
CA ARG A 27 1.20 0.68 18.95
C ARG A 27 0.10 0.01 18.15
N LEU A 28 0.30 -0.17 16.85
CA LEU A 28 -0.68 -0.80 15.96
C LEU A 28 -0.97 -2.24 16.38
N CYS A 29 0.06 -3.05 16.63
CA CYS A 29 -0.08 -4.45 17.03
C CYS A 29 -0.66 -4.64 18.44
N ALA A 30 -0.63 -3.61 19.29
CA ALA A 30 -1.21 -3.67 20.64
C ALA A 30 -2.72 -3.35 20.66
N ARG A 31 -3.30 -2.87 19.55
CA ARG A 31 -4.72 -2.54 19.47
C ARG A 31 -5.59 -3.78 19.25
N PRO A 32 -6.85 -3.77 19.71
CA PRO A 32 -7.82 -4.77 19.29
C PRO A 32 -7.95 -4.81 17.77
N LEU A 33 -8.00 -6.01 17.20
CA LEU A 33 -7.98 -6.20 15.74
C LEU A 33 -9.09 -5.41 15.02
N LEU A 34 -10.32 -5.50 15.54
CA LEU A 34 -11.47 -4.81 14.93
C LEU A 34 -11.31 -3.29 14.96
N ASP A 35 -10.71 -2.74 16.02
CA ASP A 35 -10.47 -1.29 16.10
C ASP A 35 -9.39 -0.88 15.09
N ALA A 36 -8.32 -1.66 14.95
CA ALA A 36 -7.28 -1.39 13.95
C ALA A 36 -7.82 -1.48 12.51
N GLN A 37 -8.71 -2.44 12.23
CA GLN A 37 -9.38 -2.56 10.94
C GLN A 37 -10.35 -1.41 10.68
N ALA A 38 -11.13 -1.01 11.69
CA ALA A 38 -12.04 0.12 11.58
C ALA A 38 -11.29 1.42 11.26
N ASP A 39 -10.18 1.68 11.96
CA ASP A 39 -9.33 2.84 11.70
C ASP A 39 -8.70 2.79 10.30
N TYR A 40 -8.29 1.61 9.83
CA TYR A 40 -7.80 1.42 8.47
C TYR A 40 -8.86 1.79 7.44
N CYS A 41 -10.08 1.25 7.55
CA CYS A 41 -11.18 1.57 6.65
C CYS A 41 -11.59 3.04 6.74
N GLU A 42 -11.61 3.62 7.95
CA GLU A 42 -11.90 5.04 8.16
C GLU A 42 -10.89 5.93 7.45
N LEU A 43 -9.61 5.55 7.47
CA LEU A 43 -8.55 6.30 6.84
C LEU A 43 -8.54 6.11 5.32
N PHE A 44 -8.57 4.88 4.82
CA PHE A 44 -8.29 4.59 3.41
C PHE A 44 -9.55 4.43 2.54
N ASP A 45 -10.69 4.01 3.11
CA ASP A 45 -11.88 3.61 2.32
C ASP A 45 -13.01 4.64 2.32
N ARG A 46 -12.91 5.73 3.10
CA ARG A 46 -13.99 6.73 3.22
C ARG A 46 -14.01 7.79 2.13
N GLY A 47 -12.93 7.94 1.35
CA GLY A 47 -12.93 8.92 0.27
C GLY A 47 -11.61 9.06 -0.46
N ARG A 48 -11.65 9.87 -1.51
CA ARG A 48 -10.54 9.99 -2.47
C ARG A 48 -9.25 10.50 -1.86
N ALA A 49 -9.30 11.43 -0.90
CA ALA A 49 -8.12 12.15 -0.42
C ALA A 49 -7.01 11.23 0.13
N THR A 50 -7.40 10.08 0.66
CA THR A 50 -6.51 9.10 1.30
C THR A 50 -6.66 7.72 0.68
N SER A 51 -7.35 7.58 -0.44
CA SER A 51 -7.52 6.29 -1.12
C SER A 51 -6.18 5.65 -1.48
N LEU A 52 -6.11 4.32 -1.38
CA LEU A 52 -4.96 3.55 -1.83
C LEU A 52 -5.02 3.19 -3.33
N LEU A 53 -6.06 3.60 -4.05
CA LEU A 53 -6.15 3.43 -5.50
C LEU A 53 -5.48 4.62 -6.19
N LEU A 54 -4.30 4.40 -6.75
CA LEU A 54 -3.47 5.46 -7.33
C LEU A 54 -4.23 6.25 -8.41
N PHE A 55 -5.02 5.58 -9.25
CA PHE A 55 -5.69 6.26 -10.36
C PHE A 55 -6.96 7.01 -9.93
N GLU A 56 -7.48 6.79 -8.73
CA GLU A 56 -8.56 7.62 -8.20
C GLU A 56 -8.12 9.07 -8.00
N HIS A 57 -6.84 9.28 -7.67
CA HIS A 57 -6.23 10.62 -7.50
C HIS A 57 -5.88 11.29 -8.83
N VAL A 58 -5.51 10.51 -9.84
CA VAL A 58 -4.97 11.01 -11.12
C VAL A 58 -6.08 11.15 -12.17
N HIS A 59 -6.95 10.15 -12.30
CA HIS A 59 -7.96 10.05 -13.36
C HIS A 59 -9.40 10.17 -12.86
N GLY A 60 -9.65 10.00 -11.56
CA GLY A 60 -11.00 10.00 -11.01
C GLY A 60 -11.90 8.94 -11.68
N GLU A 61 -13.08 9.36 -12.15
CA GLU A 61 -14.02 8.49 -12.89
C GLU A 61 -13.86 8.56 -14.42
N SER A 62 -12.75 9.14 -14.92
CA SER A 62 -12.56 9.27 -16.37
C SER A 62 -12.41 7.90 -17.05
N ARG A 63 -12.80 7.85 -18.33
CA ARG A 63 -12.58 6.68 -19.19
C ARG A 63 -11.10 6.33 -19.34
N ASP A 64 -10.20 7.30 -19.14
CA ASP A 64 -8.76 7.11 -19.25
C ASP A 64 -8.22 6.18 -18.16
N ARG A 65 -8.92 6.08 -17.01
CA ARG A 65 -8.60 5.13 -15.95
C ARG A 65 -8.53 3.70 -16.48
N GLY A 66 -9.46 3.30 -17.35
CA GLY A 66 -9.50 1.96 -17.91
C GLY A 66 -8.26 1.63 -18.75
N GLN A 67 -7.81 2.58 -19.57
CA GLN A 67 -6.60 2.40 -20.38
C GLN A 67 -5.35 2.37 -19.51
N ALA A 68 -5.26 3.25 -18.51
CA ALA A 68 -4.13 3.27 -17.57
C ALA A 68 -3.98 1.92 -16.82
N MET A 69 -5.08 1.26 -16.46
CA MET A 69 -5.06 -0.06 -15.83
C MET A 69 -4.45 -1.12 -16.76
N VAL A 70 -4.85 -1.12 -18.03
CA VAL A 70 -4.32 -2.05 -19.04
C VAL A 70 -2.82 -1.85 -19.21
N ASP A 71 -2.39 -0.58 -19.31
CA ASP A 71 -0.99 -0.23 -19.49
C ASP A 71 -0.14 -0.64 -18.26
N LEU A 72 -0.65 -0.44 -17.05
CA LEU A 72 0.02 -0.85 -15.80
C LEU A 72 0.13 -2.37 -15.69
N MET A 73 -0.93 -3.12 -16.02
CA MET A 73 -0.88 -4.58 -16.05
C MET A 73 0.15 -5.10 -17.07
N ALA A 74 0.29 -4.43 -18.21
CA ALA A 74 1.30 -4.78 -19.20
C ALA A 74 2.73 -4.58 -18.66
N GLN A 75 2.97 -3.51 -17.89
CA GLN A 75 4.25 -3.26 -17.24
C GLN A 75 4.60 -4.34 -16.21
N TYR A 76 3.65 -4.70 -15.34
CA TYR A 76 3.85 -5.78 -14.37
C TYR A 76 4.23 -7.09 -15.04
N ARG A 77 3.49 -7.49 -16.09
CA ARG A 77 3.80 -8.69 -16.87
C ARG A 77 5.17 -8.63 -17.54
N ALA A 78 5.54 -7.47 -18.07
CA ALA A 78 6.85 -7.27 -18.70
C ALA A 78 8.01 -7.42 -17.70
N ALA A 79 7.78 -7.10 -16.42
CA ALA A 79 8.73 -7.33 -15.33
C ALA A 79 8.66 -8.73 -14.73
N GLY A 80 7.79 -9.62 -15.23
CA GLY A 80 7.61 -10.97 -14.71
C GLY A 80 6.79 -11.04 -13.41
N LEU A 81 6.11 -9.96 -13.03
CA LEU A 81 5.17 -9.95 -11.91
C LEU A 81 3.81 -10.48 -12.38
N GLU A 82 3.47 -11.69 -11.94
CA GLU A 82 2.14 -12.27 -12.13
C GLU A 82 1.25 -11.90 -10.95
N ILE A 83 0.31 -10.98 -11.19
CA ILE A 83 -0.70 -10.63 -10.18
C ILE A 83 -1.71 -11.77 -10.08
N ASP A 84 -1.61 -12.56 -9.01
CA ASP A 84 -2.65 -13.49 -8.55
C ASP A 84 -3.43 -12.88 -7.37
N SER A 85 -3.80 -11.61 -7.50
CA SER A 85 -4.60 -10.91 -6.49
C SER A 85 -5.98 -10.57 -7.04
N ARG A 86 -6.98 -10.58 -6.15
CA ARG A 86 -8.32 -10.06 -6.44
C ARG A 86 -8.36 -8.53 -6.42
N GLU A 87 -7.21 -7.88 -6.31
CA GLU A 87 -7.06 -6.44 -6.15
C GLU A 87 -6.81 -5.78 -7.52
N LEU A 88 -7.09 -4.49 -7.60
CA LEU A 88 -6.82 -3.72 -8.82
C LEU A 88 -5.32 -3.46 -8.97
N PRO A 89 -4.79 -3.38 -10.21
CA PRO A 89 -3.36 -3.21 -10.44
C PRO A 89 -2.83 -1.86 -9.91
N ASP A 90 -3.69 -0.87 -9.72
CA ASP A 90 -3.34 0.45 -9.18
C ASP A 90 -3.45 0.55 -7.65
N PHE A 91 -3.72 -0.56 -6.96
CA PHE A 91 -3.70 -0.58 -5.50
C PHE A 91 -2.26 -0.37 -5.01
N LEU A 92 -2.05 0.66 -4.18
CA LEU A 92 -0.71 1.10 -3.78
C LEU A 92 0.15 -0.02 -3.19
N PRO A 93 -0.33 -0.89 -2.27
CA PRO A 93 0.46 -2.02 -1.79
C PRO A 93 0.97 -2.94 -2.91
N LEU A 94 0.12 -3.26 -3.88
CA LEU A 94 0.51 -4.09 -5.03
C LEU A 94 1.53 -3.37 -5.92
N TYR A 95 1.36 -2.07 -6.12
CA TYR A 95 2.34 -1.27 -6.86
C TYR A 95 3.71 -1.21 -6.14
N LEU A 96 3.73 -1.19 -4.81
CA LEU A 96 4.97 -1.21 -4.04
C LEU A 96 5.72 -2.55 -4.11
N GLU A 97 5.02 -3.67 -4.37
CA GLU A 97 5.66 -4.97 -4.62
C GLU A 97 6.34 -5.04 -5.99
N TYR A 98 5.92 -4.19 -6.94
CA TYR A 98 6.50 -4.12 -8.27
C TYR A 98 7.80 -3.30 -8.36
N LEU A 99 7.95 -2.27 -7.51
CA LEU A 99 9.11 -1.37 -7.52
C LEU A 99 10.40 -2.05 -7.05
#